data_AF-C9SY06-F1
#
_entry.id   AF-C9SY06-F1
#
_cell.length_a   1.000
_cell.length_b   1.000
_cell.length_c   1.000
_cell.angle_alpha   90.00
_cell.angle_beta   90.00
_cell.angle_gamma   90.00
#
_symmetry.space_group_name_H-M   'P 1'
#
loop_
_entity.id
_entity.type
_entity.pdbx_description
1 polymer ?
#
loop_
_entity_poly.entity_id
_entity_poly.type
_entity_poly.pdbx_seq_one_letter_code
_entity_poly.pdbx_strand_id
1 'polypeptide(L)'
;MEVDGNGQEIWHDYFSVPQWTDELKNPILRIIHTLYSSSYATIIHFNDLSSSTVEKLRQDEDSDVTLDGMTGVCNAQWFQRMWTAMEFVSSSRIRMMTSDYHLDTGADDPAFLDRLHHVWDEEVVRQGSVHNVENMVGLPENRNLVPWTLGPLREVKSHKTTSFAMAFALLARRKCRDRMDFLHGLRGIVAARSEAALQPDFRTEYLRVARECLLAGDYSPLLMTPSVPLLDDPRLNPLDPCSYNEVWTWELGEETSPPSLPVDVSFDESGDKVTLTLERIGLVTIVKFPNWESTYDHFSRCAAFSLDLTGPNLDDFIVSLGTRLYGERKEIIMEHLKAHDNLTELEELLRDQYNTPWAEPWSMCGEGEECAEWLADIMSLTTVVGELSESRIDLSYARFATMHCHPYNYMVGVTCTTCHGTFAFRVGAFAPTAELHRAVAYRVPGLKYKLSHLDGMGMLVKDGRIVGRMIWASPACECRERELVTLQMPDLPSPLSHDHD
;
A
#
# COMPACT_ATOMS: atom_id res chain seq x y z
N MET A 1 37.66 -18.07 -2.66
CA MET A 1 38.24 -16.85 -2.05
C MET A 1 39.42 -16.48 -2.91
N GLU A 2 39.19 -15.61 -3.88
CA GLU A 2 40.27 -15.00 -4.64
C GLU A 2 40.56 -13.66 -3.98
N VAL A 3 41.82 -13.49 -3.57
CA VAL A 3 42.32 -12.21 -3.08
C VAL A 3 42.85 -11.49 -4.31
N ASP A 4 42.29 -10.34 -4.65
CA ASP A 4 42.87 -9.53 -5.72
C ASP A 4 44.27 -9.03 -5.33
N GLY A 5 45.05 -8.55 -6.30
CA GLY A 5 46.42 -8.06 -6.05
C GLY A 5 46.52 -6.88 -5.06
N ASN A 6 45.39 -6.37 -4.55
CA ASN A 6 45.29 -5.28 -3.58
C ASN A 6 44.78 -5.75 -2.20
N GLY A 7 44.63 -7.06 -1.96
CA GLY A 7 44.16 -7.58 -0.67
C GLY A 7 42.65 -7.52 -0.49
N GLN A 8 41.86 -7.31 -1.55
CA GLN A 8 40.41 -7.35 -1.50
C GLN A 8 39.93 -8.80 -1.71
N GLU A 9 39.03 -9.25 -0.84
CA GLU A 9 38.42 -10.57 -0.95
C GLU A 9 37.17 -10.51 -1.83
N ILE A 10 37.16 -11.29 -2.91
CA ILE A 10 35.96 -11.46 -3.73
C ILE A 10 35.16 -12.64 -3.18
N TRP A 11 33.95 -12.32 -2.71
CA TRP A 11 32.96 -13.29 -2.26
C TRP A 11 31.98 -13.53 -3.41
N HIS A 12 32.09 -14.68 -4.07
CA HIS A 12 31.07 -15.12 -5.00
C HIS A 12 29.84 -15.55 -4.22
N ASP A 13 28.66 -15.18 -4.72
CA ASP A 13 27.32 -15.49 -4.19
C ASP A 13 26.97 -17.00 -4.27
N TYR A 14 27.93 -17.87 -3.98
CA TYR A 14 27.70 -19.26 -3.61
C TYR A 14 27.54 -19.37 -2.08
N PHE A 15 26.84 -18.43 -1.47
CA PHE A 15 26.06 -18.73 -0.27
C PHE A 15 24.84 -19.54 -0.71
N SER A 16 25.09 -20.78 -1.15
CA SER A 16 24.04 -21.79 -1.25
C SER A 16 23.70 -22.22 0.18
N VAL A 17 23.01 -21.31 0.88
CA VAL A 17 22.32 -21.51 2.16
C VAL A 17 21.62 -22.89 2.25
N PRO A 18 21.06 -23.48 1.16
CA PRO A 18 20.47 -24.81 1.21
C PRO A 18 21.44 -25.99 1.47
N GLN A 19 22.75 -25.80 1.39
CA GLN A 19 23.75 -26.86 1.64
C GLN A 19 24.33 -26.82 3.06
N TRP A 20 24.02 -25.77 3.83
CA TRP A 20 24.52 -25.60 5.19
C TRP A 20 23.65 -26.35 6.18
N THR A 21 24.28 -26.91 7.21
CA THR A 21 23.52 -27.45 8.34
C THR A 21 22.92 -26.29 9.13
N ASP A 22 21.79 -26.54 9.81
CA ASP A 22 21.09 -25.50 10.57
C ASP A 22 21.98 -24.85 11.65
N GLU A 23 22.95 -25.60 12.19
CA GLU A 23 23.92 -25.10 13.16
C GLU A 23 24.84 -24.01 12.58
N LEU A 24 25.18 -24.08 11.30
CA LEU A 24 25.99 -23.07 10.61
C LEU A 24 25.13 -21.99 9.97
N LYS A 25 24.01 -22.39 9.36
CA LYS A 25 23.07 -21.52 8.66
C LYS A 25 22.46 -20.47 9.58
N ASN A 26 21.88 -20.88 10.70
CA ASN A 26 21.11 -19.98 11.55
C ASN A 26 21.94 -18.82 12.15
N PRO A 27 23.18 -19.03 12.63
CA PRO A 27 24.04 -17.93 13.07
C PRO A 27 24.38 -16.94 11.95
N ILE A 28 24.66 -17.44 10.74
CA ILE A 28 25.03 -16.57 9.61
C ILE A 28 23.82 -15.77 9.13
N LEU A 29 22.66 -16.42 8.96
CA LEU A 29 21.42 -15.74 8.54
C LEU A 29 21.03 -14.60 9.48
N ARG A 30 21.33 -14.70 10.79
CA ARG A 30 21.09 -13.61 11.75
C ARG A 30 21.94 -12.37 11.48
N ILE A 31 23.14 -12.52 10.95
CA ILE A 31 24.08 -11.42 10.72
C ILE A 31 24.24 -11.08 9.24
N ILE A 32 23.54 -11.77 8.34
CA ILE A 32 23.77 -11.67 6.89
C ILE A 32 23.56 -10.25 6.36
N HIS A 33 22.56 -9.53 6.87
CA HIS A 33 22.31 -8.12 6.57
C HIS A 33 23.51 -7.23 6.97
N THR A 34 24.16 -7.55 8.10
CA THR A 34 25.37 -6.85 8.55
C THR A 34 26.54 -7.14 7.62
N LEU A 35 26.70 -8.40 7.18
CA LEU A 35 27.75 -8.78 6.21
C LEU A 35 27.60 -7.99 4.90
N TYR A 36 26.41 -7.96 4.30
CA TYR A 36 26.17 -7.20 3.07
C TYR A 36 26.42 -5.70 3.27
N SER A 37 26.00 -5.14 4.40
CA SER A 37 26.23 -3.72 4.71
C SER A 37 27.71 -3.35 4.88
N SER A 38 28.55 -4.32 5.27
CA SER A 38 29.99 -4.14 5.46
C SER A 38 30.81 -4.27 4.16
N SER A 39 30.20 -4.78 3.10
CA SER A 39 30.86 -4.94 1.80
C SER A 39 31.24 -3.59 1.18
N TYR A 40 32.38 -3.54 0.49
CA TYR A 40 32.82 -2.35 -0.24
C TYR A 40 31.91 -2.05 -1.44
N ALA A 41 31.56 -3.10 -2.19
CA ALA A 41 30.62 -3.05 -3.30
C ALA A 41 29.99 -4.43 -3.53
N THR A 42 28.77 -4.44 -4.03
CA THR A 42 28.03 -5.62 -4.45
C THR A 42 27.83 -5.56 -5.97
N ILE A 43 28.20 -6.63 -6.66
CA ILE A 43 27.94 -6.77 -8.10
C ILE A 43 26.72 -7.68 -8.26
N ILE A 44 25.62 -7.13 -8.77
CA ILE A 44 24.44 -7.88 -9.15
C ILE A 44 24.67 -8.42 -10.55
N HIS A 45 24.79 -9.74 -10.68
CA HIS A 45 24.85 -10.39 -11.96
C HIS A 45 23.46 -10.82 -12.42
N PHE A 46 22.91 -10.11 -13.40
CA PHE A 46 21.69 -10.50 -14.09
C PHE A 46 22.03 -11.49 -15.20
N ASN A 47 22.07 -12.78 -14.86
CA ASN A 47 22.45 -13.86 -15.77
C ASN A 47 21.49 -14.07 -16.95
N ASP A 48 20.29 -13.50 -16.88
CA ASP A 48 19.21 -13.60 -17.87
C ASP A 48 18.84 -12.24 -18.51
N LEU A 49 19.56 -11.17 -18.19
CA LEU A 49 19.35 -9.85 -18.78
C LEU A 49 20.48 -9.49 -19.76
N SER A 50 20.16 -9.21 -21.01
CA SER A 50 21.15 -8.80 -22.01
C SER A 50 21.35 -7.29 -22.06
N SER A 51 22.53 -6.83 -22.49
CA SER A 51 22.80 -5.42 -22.75
C SER A 51 21.79 -4.78 -23.73
N SER A 52 21.26 -5.54 -24.69
CA SER A 52 20.25 -5.02 -25.63
C SER A 52 18.93 -4.63 -24.95
N THR A 53 18.51 -5.38 -23.92
CA THR A 53 17.29 -5.08 -23.17
C THR A 53 17.48 -3.83 -22.31
N VAL A 54 18.67 -3.69 -21.70
CA VAL A 54 19.03 -2.47 -20.94
C VAL A 54 19.07 -1.25 -21.85
N GLU A 55 19.56 -1.40 -23.08
CA GLU A 55 19.56 -0.31 -24.06
C GLU A 55 18.14 0.12 -24.44
N LYS A 56 17.22 -0.83 -24.65
CA LYS A 56 15.80 -0.52 -24.90
C LYS A 56 15.17 0.28 -23.74
N LEU A 57 15.46 -0.09 -22.49
CA LEU A 57 14.98 0.65 -21.32
C LEU A 57 15.45 2.12 -21.33
N ARG A 58 16.61 2.41 -21.93
CA ARG A 58 17.21 3.76 -21.99
C ARG A 58 16.73 4.60 -23.17
N GLN A 59 15.96 4.02 -24.09
CA GLN A 59 15.41 4.77 -25.21
C GLN A 59 14.19 5.58 -24.76
N ASP A 60 14.08 6.81 -25.26
CA ASP A 60 13.03 7.79 -24.89
C ASP A 60 12.01 8.06 -26.03
N GLU A 61 12.08 7.34 -27.15
CA GLU A 61 11.38 7.74 -28.38
C GLU A 61 10.17 6.86 -28.77
N ASP A 62 10.15 5.58 -28.39
CA ASP A 62 9.11 4.62 -28.82
C ASP A 62 8.56 3.83 -27.63
N SER A 63 7.28 4.06 -27.31
CA SER A 63 6.58 3.43 -26.17
C SER A 63 6.68 1.91 -26.18
N ASP A 64 6.49 1.25 -27.32
CA ASP A 64 6.49 -0.21 -27.38
C ASP A 64 7.89 -0.76 -27.07
N VAL A 65 8.92 -0.07 -27.57
CA VAL A 65 10.33 -0.45 -27.34
C VAL A 65 10.74 -0.19 -25.89
N THR A 66 10.37 0.96 -25.34
CA THR A 66 10.72 1.33 -23.96
C THR A 66 9.98 0.45 -22.95
N LEU A 67 8.70 0.14 -23.18
CA LEU A 67 7.93 -0.79 -22.34
C LEU A 67 8.43 -2.23 -22.44
N ASP A 68 8.87 -2.70 -23.61
CA ASP A 68 9.53 -4.02 -23.78
C ASP A 68 10.86 -4.07 -23.00
N GLY A 69 11.65 -2.99 -23.05
CA GLY A 69 12.86 -2.86 -22.24
C GLY A 69 12.57 -2.91 -20.73
N MET A 70 11.59 -2.14 -20.27
CA MET A 70 11.16 -2.08 -18.87
C MET A 70 10.67 -3.43 -18.35
N THR A 71 9.72 -4.06 -19.04
CA THR A 71 9.21 -5.39 -18.67
C THR A 71 10.31 -6.45 -18.72
N GLY A 72 11.20 -6.39 -19.71
CA GLY A 72 12.36 -7.29 -19.81
C GLY A 72 13.28 -7.21 -18.59
N VAL A 73 13.55 -6.01 -18.07
CA VAL A 73 14.34 -5.83 -16.84
C VAL A 73 13.56 -6.30 -15.60
N CYS A 74 12.28 -5.91 -15.45
CA CYS A 74 11.46 -6.32 -14.30
C CYS A 74 11.30 -7.85 -14.20
N ASN A 75 11.25 -8.55 -15.33
CA ASN A 75 11.09 -10.01 -15.37
C ASN A 75 12.37 -10.79 -15.01
N ALA A 76 13.52 -10.13 -14.86
CA ALA A 76 14.78 -10.81 -14.54
C ALA A 76 14.66 -11.69 -13.28
N GLN A 77 15.22 -12.90 -13.33
CA GLN A 77 15.16 -13.89 -12.24
C GLN A 77 15.68 -13.36 -10.91
N TRP A 78 16.60 -12.39 -10.96
CA TRP A 78 17.13 -11.74 -9.77
C TRP A 78 16.04 -11.07 -8.93
N PHE A 79 15.06 -10.39 -9.54
CA PHE A 79 13.98 -9.72 -8.80
C PHE A 79 13.01 -10.70 -8.13
N GLN A 80 12.91 -11.92 -8.66
CA GLN A 80 11.98 -12.93 -8.19
C GLN A 80 12.42 -13.61 -6.90
N ARG A 81 13.68 -13.50 -6.48
CA ARG A 81 14.23 -14.22 -5.32
C ARG A 81 14.17 -13.36 -4.05
N MET A 82 13.83 -13.97 -2.91
CA MET A 82 13.74 -13.21 -1.65
C MET A 82 15.12 -12.72 -1.17
N TRP A 83 16.13 -13.59 -1.20
CA TRP A 83 17.47 -13.27 -0.69
C TRP A 83 18.18 -12.16 -1.47
N THR A 84 17.93 -12.04 -2.76
CA THR A 84 18.49 -10.96 -3.59
C THR A 84 17.93 -9.59 -3.20
N ALA A 85 16.67 -9.52 -2.77
CA ALA A 85 16.10 -8.29 -2.21
C ALA A 85 16.75 -7.92 -0.88
N MET A 86 16.94 -8.90 0.02
CA MET A 86 17.66 -8.71 1.29
C MET A 86 19.08 -8.18 1.08
N GLU A 87 19.80 -8.77 0.14
CA GLU A 87 21.12 -8.35 -0.30
C GLU A 87 21.10 -6.91 -0.78
N PHE A 88 20.24 -6.62 -1.75
CA PHE A 88 20.11 -5.31 -2.36
C PHE A 88 19.91 -4.20 -1.33
N VAL A 89 18.92 -4.36 -0.45
CA VAL A 89 18.57 -3.31 0.53
C VAL A 89 19.65 -3.14 1.59
N SER A 90 20.39 -4.21 1.91
CA SER A 90 21.45 -4.17 2.92
C SER A 90 22.78 -3.63 2.37
N SER A 91 23.06 -3.83 1.08
CA SER A 91 24.32 -3.43 0.45
C SER A 91 24.52 -1.92 0.45
N SER A 92 25.77 -1.47 0.45
CA SER A 92 26.10 -0.04 0.44
C SER A 92 26.19 0.50 -0.99
N ARG A 93 27.05 -0.10 -1.81
CA ARG A 93 27.30 0.28 -3.21
C ARG A 93 26.96 -0.88 -4.13
N ILE A 94 26.25 -0.57 -5.21
CA ILE A 94 25.75 -1.58 -6.15
C ILE A 94 26.29 -1.28 -7.54
N ARG A 95 26.68 -2.34 -8.23
CA ARG A 95 27.01 -2.35 -9.66
C ARG A 95 26.22 -3.48 -10.31
N MET A 96 25.80 -3.27 -11.54
CA MET A 96 25.06 -4.27 -12.30
C MET A 96 26.00 -4.87 -13.35
N MET A 97 25.86 -6.18 -13.58
CA MET A 97 26.51 -6.90 -14.65
C MET A 97 25.45 -7.67 -15.42
N THR A 98 25.38 -7.45 -16.72
CA THR A 98 24.48 -8.18 -17.62
C THR A 98 25.01 -9.58 -17.93
N SER A 99 24.18 -10.40 -18.55
CA SER A 99 24.47 -11.79 -18.93
C SER A 99 25.66 -11.96 -19.87
N ASP A 100 26.01 -10.91 -20.64
CA ASP A 100 27.18 -10.81 -21.49
C ASP A 100 28.43 -10.30 -20.76
N TYR A 101 28.42 -10.31 -19.41
CA TYR A 101 29.51 -9.86 -18.53
C TYR A 101 29.91 -8.40 -18.73
N HIS A 102 29.01 -7.59 -19.27
CA HIS A 102 29.21 -6.15 -19.34
C HIS A 102 28.84 -5.54 -17.98
N LEU A 103 29.81 -4.87 -17.36
CA LEU A 103 29.52 -4.05 -16.18
C LEU A 103 28.80 -2.79 -16.65
N ASP A 104 27.61 -2.56 -16.12
CA ASP A 104 26.92 -1.32 -16.36
C ASP A 104 27.64 -0.19 -15.62
N THR A 105 28.29 0.67 -16.40
CA THR A 105 28.95 1.88 -15.90
C THR A 105 28.02 3.10 -15.97
N GLY A 106 26.72 2.87 -16.13
CA GLY A 106 25.70 3.92 -16.22
C GLY A 106 25.58 4.76 -14.94
N ALA A 107 24.57 5.63 -14.92
CA ALA A 107 24.22 6.48 -13.77
C ALA A 107 24.11 5.68 -12.45
N ASP A 108 24.20 6.37 -11.32
CA ASP A 108 24.04 5.77 -9.98
C ASP A 108 22.57 5.40 -9.72
N ASP A 109 22.05 4.44 -10.48
CA ASP A 109 20.68 3.89 -10.41
C ASP A 109 20.73 2.37 -10.12
N PRO A 110 20.82 1.98 -8.84
CA PRO A 110 20.95 0.58 -8.45
C PRO A 110 19.79 -0.28 -8.97
N ALA A 111 20.13 -1.31 -9.75
CA ALA A 111 19.17 -2.22 -10.38
C ALA A 111 18.14 -1.51 -11.30
N PHE A 112 18.49 -0.33 -11.84
CA PHE A 112 17.68 0.44 -12.78
C PHE A 112 16.33 0.91 -12.23
N LEU A 113 16.15 0.94 -10.90
CA LEU A 113 14.86 1.20 -10.27
C LEU A 113 14.31 2.59 -10.57
N ASP A 114 15.15 3.62 -10.55
CA ASP A 114 14.70 4.98 -10.84
C ASP A 114 14.27 5.11 -12.29
N ARG A 115 15.04 4.55 -13.22
CA ARG A 115 14.67 4.53 -14.65
C ARG A 115 13.39 3.73 -14.90
N LEU A 116 13.24 2.56 -14.27
CA LEU A 116 12.04 1.72 -14.38
C LEU A 116 10.78 2.49 -13.95
N HIS A 117 10.81 3.12 -12.77
CA HIS A 117 9.68 3.92 -12.29
C HIS A 117 9.41 5.13 -13.18
N HIS A 118 10.46 5.82 -13.63
CA HIS A 118 10.32 6.97 -14.51
C HIS A 118 9.62 6.62 -15.83
N VAL A 119 10.05 5.53 -16.49
CA VAL A 119 9.38 5.04 -17.71
C VAL A 119 7.92 4.73 -17.45
N TRP A 120 7.62 4.02 -16.35
CA TRP A 120 6.23 3.70 -16.00
C TRP A 120 5.38 4.96 -15.82
N ASP A 121 5.86 5.90 -15.02
CA ASP A 121 5.12 7.12 -14.70
C ASP A 121 4.90 7.99 -15.96
N GLU A 122 5.89 8.09 -16.85
CA GLU A 122 5.74 8.80 -18.13
C GLU A 122 4.73 8.13 -19.07
N GLU A 123 4.72 6.80 -19.15
CA GLU A 123 3.76 6.06 -19.95
C GLU A 123 2.35 6.18 -19.37
N VAL A 124 2.20 6.12 -18.05
CA VAL A 124 0.89 6.34 -17.40
C VAL A 124 0.34 7.73 -17.72
N VAL A 125 1.19 8.77 -17.65
CA VAL A 125 0.79 10.14 -18.04
C VAL A 125 0.43 10.20 -19.53
N ARG A 126 1.20 9.54 -20.40
CA ARG A 126 0.96 9.56 -21.86
C ARG A 126 -0.31 8.82 -22.26
N GLN A 127 -0.62 7.70 -21.62
CA GLN A 127 -1.80 6.87 -21.91
C GLN A 127 -3.03 7.27 -21.09
N GLY A 128 -2.87 8.19 -20.12
CA GLY A 128 -3.93 8.73 -19.27
C GLY A 128 -4.49 7.77 -18.22
N SER A 129 -4.06 6.51 -18.19
CA SER A 129 -4.54 5.51 -17.23
C SER A 129 -3.53 4.40 -17.04
N VAL A 130 -3.29 4.01 -15.79
CA VAL A 130 -2.48 2.84 -15.45
C VAL A 130 -2.99 1.55 -16.11
N HIS A 131 -4.31 1.39 -16.24
CA HIS A 131 -4.90 0.20 -16.86
C HIS A 131 -4.61 0.10 -18.36
N ASN A 132 -4.47 1.24 -19.05
CA ASN A 132 -4.06 1.26 -20.46
C ASN A 132 -2.62 0.74 -20.60
N VAL A 133 -1.71 1.20 -19.75
CA VAL A 133 -0.32 0.75 -19.74
C VAL A 133 -0.22 -0.73 -19.34
N GLU A 134 -0.98 -1.18 -18.33
CA GLU A 134 -1.08 -2.59 -17.93
C GLU A 134 -1.53 -3.50 -19.08
N ASN A 135 -2.48 -3.04 -19.90
CA ASN A 135 -2.93 -3.76 -21.10
C ASN A 135 -1.83 -3.79 -22.18
N MET A 136 -1.14 -2.67 -22.41
CA MET A 136 -0.04 -2.59 -23.41
C MET A 136 1.10 -3.56 -23.09
N VAL A 137 1.46 -3.71 -21.81
CA VAL A 137 2.49 -4.65 -21.36
C VAL A 137 1.99 -6.09 -21.20
N GLY A 138 0.71 -6.33 -21.48
CA GLY A 138 0.08 -7.65 -21.35
C GLY A 138 0.09 -8.19 -19.93
N LEU A 139 -0.08 -7.35 -18.91
CA LEU A 139 -0.08 -7.77 -17.51
C LEU A 139 -1.19 -8.81 -17.21
N PRO A 140 -2.43 -8.66 -17.71
CA PRO A 140 -3.49 -9.66 -17.48
C PRO A 140 -3.22 -11.01 -18.17
N GLU A 141 -2.59 -11.00 -19.35
CA GLU A 141 -2.47 -12.17 -20.22
C GLU A 141 -1.12 -12.89 -20.10
N ASN A 142 -0.02 -12.13 -20.04
CA ASN A 142 1.36 -12.62 -20.09
C ASN A 142 2.05 -12.61 -18.72
N ARG A 143 1.39 -12.11 -17.67
CA ARG A 143 1.93 -11.99 -16.30
C ARG A 143 3.28 -11.28 -16.22
N ASN A 144 3.52 -10.35 -17.14
CA ASN A 144 4.74 -9.55 -17.14
C ASN A 144 4.86 -8.75 -15.84
N LEU A 145 6.06 -8.73 -15.29
CA LEU A 145 6.39 -7.87 -14.15
C LEU A 145 6.64 -6.45 -14.64
N VAL A 146 6.20 -5.49 -13.83
CA VAL A 146 6.37 -4.04 -14.04
C VAL A 146 6.87 -3.40 -12.73
N PRO A 147 7.30 -2.13 -12.70
CA PRO A 147 8.07 -1.60 -11.57
C PRO A 147 7.39 -1.74 -10.20
N TRP A 148 6.10 -1.45 -10.10
CA TRP A 148 5.35 -1.59 -8.84
C TRP A 148 5.14 -3.05 -8.40
N THR A 149 5.22 -4.03 -9.31
CA THR A 149 5.18 -5.47 -8.95
C THR A 149 6.42 -5.91 -8.16
N LEU A 150 7.53 -5.18 -8.31
CA LEU A 150 8.78 -5.43 -7.58
C LEU A 150 8.65 -5.07 -6.08
N GLY A 151 7.52 -4.50 -5.66
CA GLY A 151 7.28 -4.06 -4.30
C GLY A 151 8.14 -2.83 -3.94
N PRO A 152 8.27 -2.50 -2.65
CA PRO A 152 8.92 -1.27 -2.19
C PRO A 152 10.46 -1.37 -2.20
N LEU A 153 11.06 -1.99 -3.23
CA LEU A 153 12.50 -2.27 -3.26
C LEU A 153 13.32 -0.98 -3.24
N ARG A 154 12.87 0.04 -3.99
CA ARG A 154 13.50 1.37 -4.03
C ARG A 154 13.40 2.08 -2.68
N GLU A 155 12.22 2.08 -2.07
CA GLU A 155 11.93 2.76 -0.82
C GLU A 155 12.62 2.08 0.38
N VAL A 156 12.65 0.74 0.43
CA VAL A 156 13.36 0.02 1.50
C VAL A 156 14.87 0.20 1.36
N LYS A 157 15.40 0.26 0.13
CA LYS A 157 16.82 0.50 -0.13
C LYS A 157 17.31 1.83 0.43
N SER A 158 16.50 2.89 0.32
CA SER A 158 16.87 4.21 0.85
C SER A 158 16.82 4.24 2.39
N HIS A 159 15.88 3.52 3.01
CA HIS A 159 15.68 3.54 4.46
C HIS A 159 16.49 2.49 5.25
N LYS A 160 16.98 1.43 4.58
CA LYS A 160 17.67 0.24 5.13
C LYS A 160 16.85 -0.63 6.09
N THR A 161 16.00 0.00 6.90
CA THR A 161 14.99 -0.67 7.74
C THR A 161 13.61 -0.08 7.50
N THR A 162 12.56 -0.84 7.74
CA THR A 162 11.18 -0.39 7.49
C THR A 162 10.16 -0.99 8.46
N SER A 163 8.88 -0.64 8.31
CA SER A 163 7.77 -1.24 9.05
C SER A 163 7.58 -2.71 8.69
N PHE A 164 6.98 -3.47 9.59
CA PHE A 164 6.62 -4.87 9.42
C PHE A 164 5.88 -5.11 8.11
N ALA A 165 4.86 -4.31 7.83
CA ALA A 165 4.04 -4.51 6.65
C ALA A 165 4.77 -4.17 5.34
N MET A 166 5.62 -3.14 5.33
CA MET A 166 6.43 -2.80 4.15
C MET A 166 7.56 -3.82 3.93
N ALA A 167 8.13 -4.39 5.00
CA ALA A 167 9.08 -5.49 4.91
C ALA A 167 8.40 -6.77 4.41
N PHE A 168 7.19 -7.06 4.89
CA PHE A 168 6.36 -8.15 4.40
C PHE A 168 6.04 -7.97 2.91
N ALA A 169 5.59 -6.79 2.49
CA ALA A 169 5.33 -6.44 1.09
C ALA A 169 6.52 -6.69 0.18
N LEU A 170 7.71 -6.34 0.64
CA LEU A 170 8.94 -6.60 -0.08
C LEU A 170 9.19 -8.11 -0.21
N LEU A 171 9.10 -8.88 0.86
CA LEU A 171 9.58 -10.25 0.85
C LEU A 171 8.53 -11.26 0.35
N ALA A 172 7.24 -11.04 0.63
CA ALA A 172 6.20 -12.06 0.49
C ALA A 172 5.85 -12.43 -0.96
N ARG A 173 6.18 -11.55 -1.90
CA ARG A 173 5.94 -11.74 -3.36
C ARG A 173 7.07 -12.49 -4.05
N ARG A 174 8.16 -12.72 -3.33
CA ARG A 174 9.38 -13.29 -3.87
C ARG A 174 9.46 -14.75 -3.51
N LYS A 175 10.04 -15.51 -4.44
CA LYS A 175 10.33 -16.93 -4.30
C LYS A 175 11.21 -17.14 -3.07
N CYS A 176 10.66 -17.86 -2.09
CA CYS A 176 11.35 -18.31 -0.89
C CYS A 176 11.13 -19.81 -0.71
N ARG A 177 12.22 -20.57 -0.57
CA ARG A 177 12.15 -22.03 -0.45
C ARG A 177 11.68 -22.48 0.94
N ASP A 178 12.03 -21.73 1.97
CA ASP A 178 11.80 -22.09 3.37
C ASP A 178 11.10 -20.92 4.09
N ARG A 179 9.98 -21.20 4.76
CA ARG A 179 9.25 -20.18 5.52
C ARG A 179 10.09 -19.62 6.68
N MET A 180 11.04 -20.37 7.21
CA MET A 180 11.95 -19.86 8.24
C MET A 180 12.98 -18.88 7.66
N ASP A 181 13.44 -19.08 6.42
CA ASP A 181 14.30 -18.12 5.71
C ASP A 181 13.57 -16.79 5.53
N PHE A 182 12.27 -16.84 5.25
CA PHE A 182 11.43 -15.64 5.21
C PHE A 182 11.46 -14.86 6.53
N LEU A 183 11.34 -15.53 7.68
CA LEU A 183 11.42 -14.86 8.99
C LEU A 183 12.81 -14.27 9.26
N HIS A 184 13.88 -14.93 8.81
CA HIS A 184 15.22 -14.39 8.89
C HIS A 184 15.37 -13.11 8.05
N GLY A 185 14.85 -13.12 6.81
CA GLY A 185 14.81 -11.94 5.96
C GLY A 185 14.00 -10.81 6.60
N LEU A 186 12.77 -11.11 7.04
CA LEU A 186 11.87 -10.15 7.68
C LEU A 186 12.54 -9.46 8.87
N ARG A 187 13.13 -10.25 9.80
CA ARG A 187 13.87 -9.72 10.97
C ARG A 187 15.09 -8.90 10.60
N GLY A 188 15.68 -9.12 9.44
CA GLY A 188 16.83 -8.36 8.95
C GLY A 188 16.49 -6.97 8.44
N ILE A 189 15.22 -6.71 8.06
CA ILE A 189 14.78 -5.43 7.48
C ILE A 189 13.86 -4.66 8.42
N VAL A 190 13.05 -5.31 9.27
CA VAL A 190 12.18 -4.56 10.17
C VAL A 190 12.97 -3.68 11.14
N ALA A 191 12.42 -2.52 11.49
CA ALA A 191 13.05 -1.59 12.42
C ALA A 191 13.22 -2.18 13.84
N ALA A 192 12.28 -3.05 14.25
CA ALA A 192 12.36 -3.74 15.55
C ALA A 192 13.44 -4.82 15.52
N ARG A 193 14.55 -4.56 16.22
CA ARG A 193 15.67 -5.52 16.31
C ARG A 193 15.50 -6.43 17.51
N SER A 194 15.72 -7.72 17.27
CA SER A 194 15.73 -8.74 18.31
C SER A 194 16.91 -9.68 18.07
N GLU A 195 17.70 -9.93 19.11
CA GLU A 195 18.86 -10.85 19.04
C GLU A 195 18.44 -12.30 19.35
N ALA A 196 17.19 -12.51 19.79
CA ALA A 196 16.68 -13.81 20.17
C ALA A 196 16.72 -14.79 18.99
N ALA A 197 17.01 -16.06 19.29
CA ALA A 197 16.93 -17.12 18.30
C ALA A 197 15.51 -17.28 17.75
N LEU A 198 15.39 -17.51 16.45
CA LEU A 198 14.14 -18.05 15.91
C LEU A 198 13.96 -19.48 16.41
N GLN A 199 12.74 -19.79 16.86
CA GLN A 199 12.32 -21.15 17.17
C GLN A 199 11.75 -21.81 15.90
N PRO A 200 11.61 -23.15 15.86
CA PRO A 200 11.15 -23.85 14.65
C PRO A 200 9.68 -23.60 14.27
N ASP A 201 8.85 -23.07 15.17
CA ASP A 201 7.45 -22.80 14.87
C ASP A 201 7.27 -21.45 14.15
N PHE A 202 7.11 -21.51 12.84
CA PHE A 202 6.92 -20.33 11.99
C PHE A 202 5.80 -19.42 12.48
N ARG A 203 4.61 -19.95 12.84
CA ARG A 203 3.45 -19.10 13.15
C ARG A 203 3.68 -18.30 14.43
N THR A 204 4.16 -18.97 15.48
CA THR A 204 4.46 -18.31 16.75
C THR A 204 5.59 -17.29 16.59
N GLU A 205 6.62 -17.61 15.83
CA GLU A 205 7.74 -16.70 15.60
C GLU A 205 7.35 -15.51 14.70
N TYR A 206 6.51 -15.73 13.70
CA TYR A 206 5.96 -14.67 12.85
C TYR A 206 5.15 -13.66 13.67
N LEU A 207 4.25 -14.15 14.52
CA LEU A 207 3.52 -13.31 15.47
C LEU A 207 4.46 -12.65 16.46
N ARG A 208 5.52 -13.33 16.92
CA ARG A 208 6.54 -12.71 17.80
C ARG A 208 7.20 -11.50 17.14
N VAL A 209 7.59 -11.59 15.87
CA VAL A 209 8.16 -10.45 15.13
C VAL A 209 7.16 -9.30 15.01
N ALA A 210 5.90 -9.60 14.70
CA ALA A 210 4.84 -8.58 14.66
C ALA A 210 4.66 -7.87 16.02
N ARG A 211 4.70 -8.62 17.12
CA ARG A 211 4.63 -8.07 18.48
C ARG A 211 5.83 -7.19 18.82
N GLU A 212 7.03 -7.63 18.47
CA GLU A 212 8.26 -6.83 18.63
C GLU A 212 8.16 -5.51 17.85
N CYS A 213 7.57 -5.51 16.66
CA CYS A 213 7.30 -4.29 15.88
C CYS A 213 6.29 -3.38 16.57
N LEU A 214 5.18 -3.93 17.07
CA LEU A 214 4.18 -3.15 17.81
C LEU A 214 4.76 -2.50 19.09
N LEU A 215 5.58 -3.24 19.83
CA LEU A 215 6.29 -2.72 21.00
C LEU A 215 7.30 -1.62 20.64
N ALA A 216 7.83 -1.65 19.42
CA ALA A 216 8.71 -0.60 18.89
C ALA A 216 7.94 0.61 18.32
N GLY A 217 6.61 0.61 18.36
CA GLY A 217 5.77 1.69 17.85
C GLY A 217 5.36 1.55 16.39
N ASP A 218 5.59 0.40 15.76
CA ASP A 218 5.12 0.10 14.41
C ASP A 218 3.74 -0.56 14.45
N TYR A 219 2.72 0.22 14.08
CA TYR A 219 1.30 -0.19 14.10
C TYR A 219 0.88 -0.94 12.84
N SER A 220 1.77 -1.06 11.85
CA SER A 220 1.44 -1.68 10.56
C SER A 220 0.92 -3.13 10.67
N PRO A 221 1.35 -3.99 11.64
CA PRO A 221 0.75 -5.32 11.79
C PRO A 221 -0.76 -5.31 12.06
N LEU A 222 -1.28 -4.30 12.76
CA LEU A 222 -2.72 -4.17 13.05
C LEU A 222 -3.51 -3.61 11.85
N LEU A 223 -2.80 -2.97 10.93
CA LEU A 223 -3.37 -2.30 9.77
C LEU A 223 -3.24 -3.15 8.50
N MET A 224 -2.52 -4.26 8.53
CA MET A 224 -2.49 -5.19 7.40
C MET A 224 -3.84 -5.87 7.21
N THR A 225 -4.12 -6.24 5.96
CA THR A 225 -5.28 -7.07 5.65
C THR A 225 -5.04 -8.46 6.25
N PRO A 226 -5.85 -8.91 7.23
CA PRO A 226 -5.68 -10.21 7.86
C PRO A 226 -6.02 -11.31 6.87
N SER A 227 -5.46 -12.52 6.98
CA SER A 227 -5.84 -13.75 6.29
C SER A 227 -7.36 -13.95 6.37
N VAL A 228 -8.06 -13.40 5.40
CA VAL A 228 -9.51 -13.50 5.31
C VAL A 228 -9.81 -14.75 4.46
N PRO A 229 -10.75 -15.63 4.86
CA PRO A 229 -11.24 -16.72 4.02
C PRO A 229 -12.12 -16.19 2.86
N LEU A 230 -11.65 -15.16 2.16
CA LEU A 230 -12.31 -14.56 1.01
C LEU A 230 -12.08 -15.38 -0.26
N LEU A 231 -11.20 -16.39 -0.24
CA LEU A 231 -10.95 -17.29 -1.38
C LEU A 231 -12.21 -18.04 -1.86
N ASP A 232 -13.26 -18.13 -1.04
CA ASP A 232 -14.56 -18.71 -1.42
C ASP A 232 -15.60 -17.64 -1.84
N ASP A 233 -15.24 -16.34 -1.87
CA ASP A 233 -16.16 -15.28 -2.28
C ASP A 233 -16.28 -15.27 -3.81
N PRO A 234 -17.48 -15.50 -4.38
CA PRO A 234 -17.67 -15.55 -5.83
C PRO A 234 -17.41 -14.20 -6.54
N ARG A 235 -17.26 -13.09 -5.78
CA ARG A 235 -16.84 -11.79 -6.31
C ARG A 235 -15.33 -11.69 -6.50
N LEU A 236 -14.56 -12.54 -5.83
CA LEU A 236 -13.15 -12.73 -6.14
C LEU A 236 -13.09 -13.79 -7.23
N ASN A 237 -12.83 -13.35 -8.46
CA ASN A 237 -12.63 -14.29 -9.55
C ASN A 237 -11.32 -15.07 -9.26
N PRO A 238 -11.35 -16.41 -9.12
CA PRO A 238 -10.12 -17.21 -8.93
C PRO A 238 -9.16 -17.12 -10.12
N LEU A 239 -9.68 -16.66 -11.27
CA LEU A 239 -8.95 -16.39 -12.50
C LEU A 239 -8.68 -14.89 -12.74
N ASP A 240 -9.17 -13.97 -11.90
CA ASP A 240 -8.47 -12.70 -11.76
C ASP A 240 -7.15 -13.10 -11.12
N PRO A 241 -6.03 -13.09 -11.85
CA PRO A 241 -4.75 -13.18 -11.17
C PRO A 241 -4.80 -12.00 -10.21
N CYS A 242 -4.85 -12.26 -8.90
CA CYS A 242 -4.83 -11.24 -7.88
C CYS A 242 -3.80 -10.22 -8.35
N SER A 243 -4.28 -9.06 -8.82
CA SER A 243 -3.42 -8.17 -9.58
C SER A 243 -2.31 -7.78 -8.64
N TYR A 244 -1.11 -7.54 -9.15
CA TYR A 244 0.03 -7.26 -8.29
C TYR A 244 -0.16 -5.96 -7.45
N ASN A 245 -1.33 -5.32 -7.49
CA ASN A 245 -1.81 -4.47 -6.42
C ASN A 245 -2.67 -5.34 -5.49
N GLU A 246 -2.03 -6.18 -4.66
CA GLU A 246 -2.76 -7.02 -3.74
C GLU A 246 -3.05 -6.23 -2.47
N VAL A 247 -4.32 -6.28 -2.05
CA VAL A 247 -4.82 -5.84 -0.74
C VAL A 247 -3.94 -6.36 0.42
N TRP A 248 -3.22 -7.45 0.20
CA TRP A 248 -2.33 -8.18 1.10
C TRP A 248 -0.91 -7.61 1.21
N THR A 249 -0.44 -6.87 0.21
CA THR A 249 0.98 -6.49 0.05
C THR A 249 1.32 -5.09 0.54
N TRP A 250 0.54 -4.53 1.47
CA TRP A 250 0.81 -3.21 2.09
C TRP A 250 1.23 -2.11 1.11
N GLU A 251 0.25 -1.50 0.46
CA GLU A 251 0.51 -0.46 -0.55
C GLU A 251 0.56 0.97 -0.01
N LEU A 252 0.41 1.16 1.29
CA LEU A 252 0.36 2.49 1.91
C LEU A 252 1.71 3.24 1.86
N GLY A 253 2.79 2.52 1.57
CA GLY A 253 4.15 3.03 1.53
C GLY A 253 4.79 3.18 2.91
N GLU A 254 5.89 3.92 2.95
CA GLU A 254 6.67 4.21 4.14
C GLU A 254 5.89 5.01 5.19
N GLU A 255 6.23 4.81 6.45
CA GLU A 255 5.79 5.70 7.53
C GLU A 255 6.49 7.06 7.36
N THR A 256 5.70 8.12 7.28
CA THR A 256 6.20 9.51 7.15
C THR A 256 5.92 10.33 8.40
N SER A 257 5.05 9.86 9.29
CA SER A 257 4.84 10.43 10.62
C SER A 257 4.43 9.33 11.61
N PRO A 258 5.12 9.20 12.76
CA PRO A 258 4.80 8.20 13.76
C PRO A 258 3.54 8.57 14.56
N PRO A 259 2.96 7.63 15.32
CA PRO A 259 1.90 7.94 16.26
C PRO A 259 2.32 9.06 17.24
N SER A 260 1.42 10.00 17.50
CA SER A 260 1.65 11.13 18.41
C SER A 260 1.47 10.75 19.89
N LEU A 261 0.77 9.65 20.15
CA LEU A 261 0.63 9.10 21.49
C LEU A 261 1.90 8.32 21.86
N PRO A 262 2.32 8.33 23.14
CA PRO A 262 3.38 7.44 23.61
C PRO A 262 3.04 5.98 23.28
N VAL A 263 4.04 5.18 22.94
CA VAL A 263 3.87 3.74 22.72
C VAL A 263 3.51 3.09 24.05
N ASP A 264 2.23 2.79 24.26
CA ASP A 264 1.66 2.15 25.44
C ASP A 264 1.07 0.76 25.13
N VAL A 265 1.75 0.07 24.22
CA VAL A 265 1.38 -1.26 23.77
C VAL A 265 1.76 -2.30 24.82
N SER A 266 0.80 -3.15 25.18
CA SER A 266 1.01 -4.30 26.07
C SER A 266 0.31 -5.54 25.51
N PHE A 267 0.80 -6.71 25.93
CA PHE A 267 0.27 -8.00 25.51
C PHE A 267 -0.21 -8.79 26.71
N ASP A 268 -1.23 -9.63 26.52
CA ASP A 268 -1.63 -10.62 27.52
C ASP A 268 -0.58 -11.74 27.65
N GLU A 269 -0.77 -12.67 28.60
CA GLU A 269 0.20 -13.76 28.86
C GLU A 269 0.41 -14.68 27.64
N SER A 270 -0.64 -14.89 26.85
CA SER A 270 -0.55 -15.64 25.58
C SER A 270 0.15 -14.82 24.48
N GLY A 271 0.05 -13.50 24.58
CA GLY A 271 0.42 -12.52 23.59
C GLY A 271 -0.43 -12.60 22.32
N ASP A 272 -1.63 -13.16 22.42
CA ASP A 272 -2.63 -13.17 21.35
C ASP A 272 -3.48 -11.89 21.38
N LYS A 273 -3.49 -11.16 22.51
CA LYS A 273 -4.23 -9.91 22.66
C LYS A 273 -3.28 -8.75 22.91
N VAL A 274 -3.47 -7.68 22.15
CA VAL A 274 -2.76 -6.41 22.29
C VAL A 274 -3.66 -5.39 22.95
N THR A 275 -3.13 -4.61 23.90
CA THR A 275 -3.82 -3.48 24.51
C THR A 275 -3.03 -2.21 24.25
N LEU A 276 -3.70 -1.17 23.76
CA LEU A 276 -3.11 0.08 23.31
C LEU A 276 -4.10 1.24 23.43
N THR A 277 -3.62 2.48 23.52
CA THR A 277 -4.50 3.65 23.49
C THR A 277 -4.79 4.07 22.06
N LEU A 278 -6.08 4.20 21.74
CA LEU A 278 -6.58 4.69 20.45
C LEU A 278 -7.49 5.90 20.68
N GLU A 279 -7.72 6.69 19.63
CA GLU A 279 -8.72 7.75 19.66
C GLU A 279 -10.00 7.28 18.98
N ARG A 280 -11.11 7.29 19.72
CA ARG A 280 -12.42 6.91 19.22
C ARG A 280 -12.98 7.99 18.30
N ILE A 281 -13.45 7.56 17.13
CA ILE A 281 -14.18 8.40 16.17
C ILE A 281 -15.67 8.30 16.45
N GLY A 282 -16.20 7.09 16.58
CA GLY A 282 -17.64 6.85 16.76
C GLY A 282 -18.07 5.42 16.47
N LEU A 283 -19.36 5.23 16.25
CA LEU A 283 -19.98 3.95 15.90
C LEU A 283 -20.37 3.94 14.43
N VAL A 284 -20.10 2.84 13.73
CA VAL A 284 -20.60 2.62 12.37
C VAL A 284 -22.12 2.43 12.42
N THR A 285 -22.86 3.40 11.90
CA THR A 285 -24.33 3.40 11.86
C THR A 285 -24.87 3.13 10.46
N ILE A 286 -24.11 3.46 9.42
CA ILE A 286 -24.48 3.25 8.02
C ILE A 286 -23.38 2.45 7.32
N VAL A 287 -23.75 1.49 6.48
CA VAL A 287 -22.86 0.74 5.60
C VAL A 287 -23.48 0.73 4.21
N LYS A 288 -22.81 1.33 3.22
CA LYS A 288 -23.23 1.33 1.81
C LYS A 288 -22.15 0.65 0.97
N PHE A 289 -22.57 -0.25 0.09
CA PHE A 289 -21.72 -0.79 -0.98
C PHE A 289 -21.95 0.06 -2.23
N PRO A 290 -20.94 0.74 -2.76
CA PRO A 290 -21.06 1.32 -4.07
C PRO A 290 -20.97 0.20 -5.11
N ASN A 291 -22.03 -0.01 -5.89
CA ASN A 291 -21.90 -0.79 -7.14
C ASN A 291 -21.07 0.03 -8.14
N TRP A 292 -20.26 -0.63 -8.97
CA TRP A 292 -19.34 0.03 -9.91
C TRP A 292 -19.80 -0.27 -11.33
N GLU A 293 -20.62 0.61 -11.90
CA GLU A 293 -20.89 0.55 -13.35
C GLU A 293 -19.83 1.34 -14.12
N SER A 294 -19.40 2.47 -13.57
CA SER A 294 -18.28 3.28 -14.07
C SER A 294 -17.63 4.07 -12.93
N THR A 295 -16.47 4.70 -13.22
CA THR A 295 -15.78 5.59 -12.28
C THR A 295 -16.67 6.75 -11.82
N TYR A 296 -17.44 7.34 -12.73
CA TYR A 296 -18.30 8.48 -12.45
C TYR A 296 -19.61 8.09 -11.77
N ASP A 297 -20.16 6.89 -12.03
CA ASP A 297 -21.26 6.33 -11.22
C ASP A 297 -20.82 6.10 -9.76
N HIS A 298 -19.60 5.58 -9.55
CA HIS A 298 -19.06 5.45 -8.20
C HIS A 298 -18.91 6.81 -7.51
N PHE A 299 -18.36 7.80 -8.22
CA PHE A 299 -18.19 9.16 -7.71
C PHE A 299 -19.51 9.83 -7.35
N SER A 300 -20.52 9.76 -8.22
CA SER A 300 -21.85 10.34 -7.98
C SER A 300 -22.52 9.74 -6.73
N ARG A 301 -22.39 8.42 -6.52
CA ARG A 301 -22.89 7.74 -5.30
C ARG A 301 -22.15 8.19 -4.04
N CYS A 302 -20.84 8.42 -4.13
CA CYS A 302 -20.04 8.95 -3.02
C CYS A 302 -20.41 10.40 -2.70
N ALA A 303 -20.66 11.20 -3.72
CA ALA A 303 -21.08 12.59 -3.60
C ALA A 303 -22.49 12.68 -2.97
N ALA A 304 -23.44 11.85 -3.43
CA ALA A 304 -24.77 11.77 -2.85
C ALA A 304 -24.72 11.33 -1.38
N PHE A 305 -23.91 10.32 -1.07
CA PHE A 305 -23.74 9.88 0.30
C PHE A 305 -23.10 10.95 1.20
N SER A 306 -22.16 11.74 0.68
CA SER A 306 -21.60 12.87 1.42
C SER A 306 -22.66 13.93 1.69
N LEU A 307 -23.44 14.31 0.67
CA LEU A 307 -24.51 15.31 0.79
C LEU A 307 -25.61 14.88 1.78
N ASP A 308 -25.99 13.60 1.78
CA ASP A 308 -26.95 13.02 2.73
C ASP A 308 -26.53 13.23 4.19
N LEU A 309 -25.21 13.22 4.47
CA LEU A 309 -24.66 13.31 5.82
C LEU A 309 -24.32 14.74 6.24
N THR A 310 -23.79 15.54 5.32
CA THR A 310 -23.32 16.90 5.61
C THR A 310 -24.40 17.95 5.43
N GLY A 311 -25.47 17.64 4.68
CA GLY A 311 -26.34 18.64 4.11
C GLY A 311 -25.60 19.55 3.12
N PRO A 312 -26.21 20.66 2.71
CA PRO A 312 -25.66 21.53 1.66
C PRO A 312 -24.55 22.46 2.16
N ASN A 313 -23.90 22.12 3.28
CA ASN A 313 -22.75 22.88 3.78
C ASN A 313 -21.53 22.57 2.89
N LEU A 314 -21.02 23.58 2.20
CA LEU A 314 -19.90 23.46 1.26
C LEU A 314 -18.64 22.88 1.92
N ASP A 315 -18.24 23.43 3.06
CA ASP A 315 -17.01 23.04 3.75
C ASP A 315 -17.06 21.59 4.21
N ASP A 316 -18.18 21.18 4.82
CA ASP A 316 -18.38 19.81 5.30
C ASP A 316 -18.47 18.83 4.13
N PHE A 317 -19.15 19.21 3.05
CA PHE A 317 -19.25 18.40 1.83
C PHE A 317 -17.88 18.15 1.20
N ILE A 318 -17.06 19.18 1.03
CA ILE A 318 -15.71 19.07 0.45
C ILE A 318 -14.83 18.17 1.31
N VAL A 319 -14.86 18.32 2.62
CA VAL A 319 -14.08 17.46 3.53
C VAL A 319 -14.58 16.02 3.47
N SER A 320 -15.90 15.81 3.43
CA SER A 320 -16.50 14.48 3.33
C SER A 320 -16.10 13.78 2.02
N LEU A 321 -16.43 14.38 0.87
CA LEU A 321 -16.21 13.77 -0.43
C LEU A 321 -14.72 13.77 -0.83
N GLY A 322 -14.12 14.96 -0.88
CA GLY A 322 -12.75 15.13 -1.35
C GLY A 322 -11.74 14.47 -0.41
N THR A 323 -11.74 14.85 0.87
CA THR A 323 -10.70 14.41 1.80
C THR A 323 -10.91 12.98 2.32
N ARG A 324 -12.13 12.60 2.72
CA ARG A 324 -12.35 11.28 3.35
C ARG A 324 -12.69 10.15 2.38
N LEU A 325 -13.23 10.46 1.20
CA LEU A 325 -13.60 9.44 0.20
C LEU A 325 -12.65 9.37 -1.01
N TYR A 326 -11.92 10.45 -1.32
CA TYR A 326 -10.98 10.53 -2.45
C TYR A 326 -9.54 10.91 -2.08
N GLY A 327 -9.28 11.21 -0.80
CA GLY A 327 -7.93 11.46 -0.29
C GLY A 327 -7.30 12.79 -0.74
N GLU A 328 -8.10 13.77 -1.19
CA GLU A 328 -7.61 15.09 -1.58
C GLU A 328 -7.73 16.12 -0.45
N ARG A 329 -6.74 17.00 -0.32
CA ARG A 329 -6.72 18.03 0.72
C ARG A 329 -7.76 19.10 0.45
N LYS A 330 -8.55 19.44 1.47
CA LYS A 330 -9.54 20.52 1.43
C LYS A 330 -8.94 21.81 0.86
N GLU A 331 -7.71 22.15 1.26
CA GLU A 331 -7.05 23.38 0.86
C GLU A 331 -6.84 23.45 -0.66
N ILE A 332 -6.44 22.33 -1.29
CA ILE A 332 -6.25 22.26 -2.75
C ILE A 332 -7.59 22.47 -3.47
N ILE A 333 -8.64 21.77 -3.01
CA ILE A 333 -9.98 21.87 -3.60
C ILE A 333 -10.50 23.31 -3.48
N MET A 334 -10.38 23.93 -2.30
CA MET A 334 -10.84 25.29 -2.05
C MET A 334 -10.05 26.34 -2.84
N GLU A 335 -8.76 26.17 -3.02
CA GLU A 335 -7.93 27.03 -3.87
C GLU A 335 -8.37 26.93 -5.33
N HIS A 336 -8.63 25.72 -5.83
CA HIS A 336 -9.09 25.50 -7.20
C HIS A 336 -10.48 26.11 -7.44
N LEU A 337 -11.45 25.89 -6.54
CA LEU A 337 -12.79 26.46 -6.63
C LEU A 337 -12.77 28.00 -6.65
N LYS A 338 -11.91 28.62 -5.84
CA LYS A 338 -11.72 30.07 -5.81
C LYS A 338 -11.08 30.61 -7.09
N ALA A 339 -10.08 29.90 -7.62
CA ALA A 339 -9.37 30.31 -8.82
C ALA A 339 -10.29 30.35 -10.06
N HIS A 340 -11.34 29.52 -10.07
CA HIS A 340 -12.28 29.39 -11.19
C HIS A 340 -13.67 29.98 -10.92
N ASP A 341 -13.87 30.67 -9.79
CA ASP A 341 -15.14 31.30 -9.39
C ASP A 341 -16.32 30.32 -9.24
N ASN A 342 -16.04 29.05 -8.93
CA ASN A 342 -17.03 27.96 -8.85
C ASN A 342 -17.67 27.79 -7.46
N LEU A 343 -17.29 28.61 -6.46
CA LEU A 343 -17.78 28.46 -5.09
C LEU A 343 -19.30 28.65 -4.99
N THR A 344 -19.81 29.74 -5.57
CA THR A 344 -21.24 30.08 -5.51
C THR A 344 -22.07 29.05 -6.26
N GLU A 345 -21.60 28.64 -7.44
CA GLU A 345 -22.25 27.63 -8.27
C GLU A 345 -22.37 26.28 -7.55
N LEU A 346 -21.29 25.83 -6.89
CA LEU A 346 -21.32 24.61 -6.10
C LEU A 346 -22.26 24.73 -4.89
N GLU A 347 -22.25 25.86 -4.16
CA GLU A 347 -23.17 26.07 -3.03
C GLU A 347 -24.65 26.03 -3.45
N GLU A 348 -25.00 26.65 -4.57
CA GLU A 348 -26.34 26.63 -5.13
C GLU A 348 -26.74 25.20 -5.53
N LEU A 349 -25.85 24.48 -6.23
CA LEU A 349 -26.08 23.11 -6.62
C LEU A 349 -26.32 22.18 -5.42
N LEU A 350 -25.48 22.26 -4.38
CA LEU A 350 -25.64 21.43 -3.18
C LEU A 350 -26.99 21.69 -2.51
N ARG A 351 -27.43 22.95 -2.47
CA ARG A 351 -28.74 23.32 -1.91
C ARG A 351 -29.89 22.78 -2.74
N ASP A 352 -29.81 22.87 -4.05
CA ASP A 352 -30.87 22.40 -4.94
C ASP A 352 -31.00 20.88 -4.90
N GLN A 353 -29.87 20.17 -4.93
CA GLN A 353 -29.82 18.70 -4.80
C GLN A 353 -30.38 18.24 -3.45
N TYR A 354 -29.95 18.86 -2.34
CA TYR A 354 -30.41 18.49 -1.01
C TYR A 354 -31.93 18.69 -0.83
N ASN A 355 -32.50 19.69 -1.51
CA ASN A 355 -33.94 19.97 -1.45
C ASN A 355 -34.78 19.18 -2.47
N THR A 356 -34.16 18.39 -3.35
CA THR A 356 -34.84 17.63 -4.42
C THR A 356 -34.63 16.12 -4.26
N PRO A 357 -35.16 15.48 -3.19
CA PRO A 357 -34.84 14.10 -2.82
C PRO A 357 -35.38 13.00 -3.76
N TRP A 358 -36.14 13.36 -4.80
CA TRP A 358 -36.76 12.41 -5.75
C TRP A 358 -36.11 12.42 -7.13
N ALA A 359 -35.11 13.28 -7.37
CA ALA A 359 -34.30 13.21 -8.57
C ALA A 359 -33.33 12.03 -8.48
N GLU A 360 -32.96 11.42 -9.60
CA GLU A 360 -31.81 10.52 -9.60
C GLU A 360 -30.58 11.29 -9.10
N PRO A 361 -29.74 10.68 -8.24
CA PRO A 361 -28.59 11.39 -7.67
C PRO A 361 -27.77 12.07 -8.77
N TRP A 362 -27.59 13.40 -8.64
CA TRP A 362 -26.75 14.20 -9.53
C TRP A 362 -27.19 14.31 -11.00
N SER A 363 -28.48 14.16 -11.33
CA SER A 363 -28.99 14.21 -12.72
C SER A 363 -29.17 15.62 -13.33
N MET A 364 -28.39 16.65 -12.96
CA MET A 364 -28.76 18.07 -13.19
C MET A 364 -27.94 18.88 -14.21
N CYS A 365 -27.07 18.24 -14.99
CA CYS A 365 -26.32 18.86 -16.10
C CYS A 365 -26.53 18.14 -17.45
N GLY A 366 -27.28 17.04 -17.46
CA GLY A 366 -27.43 16.13 -18.60
C GLY A 366 -27.97 14.77 -18.13
N GLU A 367 -27.96 13.77 -19.01
CA GLU A 367 -28.20 12.37 -18.61
C GLU A 367 -26.93 11.81 -17.93
N GLY A 368 -27.01 11.51 -16.62
CA GLY A 368 -26.00 10.69 -15.94
C GLY A 368 -24.59 11.31 -15.74
N GLU A 369 -23.56 10.68 -16.31
CA GLU A 369 -22.13 10.81 -15.95
C GLU A 369 -21.54 12.23 -16.13
N GLU A 370 -22.09 13.05 -17.02
CA GLU A 370 -21.58 14.41 -17.33
C GLU A 370 -21.58 15.33 -16.09
N CYS A 371 -22.53 15.15 -15.17
CA CYS A 371 -22.61 15.93 -13.93
C CYS A 371 -21.55 15.53 -12.92
N ALA A 372 -21.29 14.23 -12.83
CA ALA A 372 -20.31 13.66 -11.93
C ALA A 372 -18.89 14.03 -12.40
N GLU A 373 -18.68 14.06 -13.72
CA GLU A 373 -17.45 14.57 -14.34
C GLU A 373 -17.24 16.05 -14.03
N TRP A 374 -18.24 16.90 -14.30
CA TRP A 374 -18.16 18.32 -13.97
C TRP A 374 -17.85 18.55 -12.48
N LEU A 375 -18.51 17.84 -11.56
CA LEU A 375 -18.27 18.00 -10.13
C LEU A 375 -16.83 17.57 -9.76
N ALA A 376 -16.35 16.46 -10.32
CA ALA A 376 -14.98 16.01 -10.11
C ALA A 376 -13.96 17.04 -10.64
N ASP A 377 -14.24 17.64 -11.79
CA ASP A 377 -13.42 18.70 -12.41
C ASP A 377 -13.33 19.93 -11.54
N ILE A 378 -14.47 20.51 -11.13
CA ILE A 378 -14.45 21.73 -10.31
C ILE A 378 -13.86 21.49 -8.92
N MET A 379 -13.89 20.26 -8.42
CA MET A 379 -13.22 19.85 -7.20
C MET A 379 -11.73 19.49 -7.39
N SER A 380 -11.18 19.67 -8.60
CA SER A 380 -9.79 19.36 -8.95
C SER A 380 -9.42 17.87 -8.80
N LEU A 381 -10.40 16.96 -8.85
CA LEU A 381 -10.17 15.52 -8.68
C LEU A 381 -9.74 14.82 -9.97
N THR A 382 -10.02 15.42 -11.13
CA THR A 382 -9.56 14.98 -12.46
C THR A 382 -8.22 15.58 -12.87
N THR A 383 -7.75 16.61 -12.14
CA THR A 383 -6.45 17.23 -12.39
C THR A 383 -5.36 16.44 -11.69
N VAL A 384 -4.25 16.18 -12.38
CA VAL A 384 -3.04 15.63 -11.78
C VAL A 384 -2.37 16.72 -10.94
N VAL A 385 -2.34 16.55 -9.62
CA VAL A 385 -1.77 17.51 -8.66
C VAL A 385 -0.69 16.83 -7.81
N GLY A 386 0.46 17.50 -7.68
CA GLY A 386 1.55 17.05 -6.80
C GLY A 386 2.47 16.02 -7.45
N GLU A 387 2.90 15.04 -6.67
CA GLU A 387 3.90 14.01 -7.07
C GLU A 387 3.26 12.74 -7.66
N LEU A 388 1.94 12.71 -7.84
CA LEU A 388 1.23 11.56 -8.38
C LEU A 388 1.21 11.64 -9.92
N SER A 389 1.29 10.50 -10.59
CA SER A 389 1.25 10.37 -12.05
C SER A 389 -0.18 10.40 -12.64
N GLU A 390 -1.20 10.32 -11.79
CA GLU A 390 -2.60 10.18 -12.16
C GLU A 390 -3.49 11.11 -11.32
N SER A 391 -4.69 11.39 -11.82
CA SER A 391 -5.69 12.16 -11.10
C SER A 391 -6.24 11.39 -9.89
N ARG A 392 -6.92 12.09 -8.97
CA ARG A 392 -7.54 11.43 -7.81
C ARG A 392 -8.67 10.49 -8.20
N ILE A 393 -9.41 10.83 -9.24
CA ILE A 393 -10.52 10.00 -9.71
C ILE A 393 -10.00 8.69 -10.31
N ASP A 394 -8.91 8.74 -11.09
CA ASP A 394 -8.29 7.56 -11.70
C ASP A 394 -7.62 6.68 -10.64
N LEU A 395 -6.88 7.30 -9.71
CA LEU A 395 -6.30 6.59 -8.57
C LEU A 395 -7.37 5.94 -7.69
N SER A 396 -8.54 6.57 -7.56
CA SER A 396 -9.69 6.02 -6.81
C SER A 396 -10.18 4.68 -7.35
N TYR A 397 -10.11 4.51 -8.68
CA TYR A 397 -10.53 3.33 -9.42
C TYR A 397 -9.42 2.28 -9.50
N ALA A 398 -8.17 2.71 -9.66
CA ALA A 398 -7.01 1.83 -9.69
C ALA A 398 -6.46 1.58 -8.27
N ARG A 399 -5.38 2.26 -7.89
CA ARG A 399 -4.58 1.97 -6.69
C ARG A 399 -5.33 2.11 -5.38
N PHE A 400 -6.15 3.15 -5.22
CA PHE A 400 -6.87 3.41 -3.98
C PHE A 400 -8.02 2.41 -3.77
N ALA A 401 -8.57 1.85 -4.86
CA ALA A 401 -9.55 0.78 -4.80
C ALA A 401 -8.96 -0.44 -4.09
N THR A 402 -7.77 -0.86 -4.53
CA THR A 402 -6.98 -1.93 -3.90
C THR A 402 -6.66 -1.61 -2.45
N MET A 403 -6.17 -0.41 -2.14
CA MET A 403 -5.86 -0.05 -0.75
C MET A 403 -7.09 -0.06 0.15
N HIS A 404 -8.28 0.17 -0.40
CA HIS A 404 -9.55 -0.01 0.29
C HIS A 404 -10.16 -1.40 0.11
N CYS A 405 -9.34 -2.39 -0.24
CA CYS A 405 -9.71 -3.80 -0.29
C CYS A 405 -10.82 -4.11 -1.31
N HIS A 406 -10.88 -3.45 -2.48
CA HIS A 406 -11.86 -3.82 -3.52
C HIS A 406 -11.85 -5.35 -3.79
N PRO A 407 -13.02 -6.03 -3.89
CA PRO A 407 -14.40 -5.52 -3.91
C PRO A 407 -15.05 -5.32 -2.53
N TYR A 408 -14.27 -5.26 -1.45
CA TYR A 408 -14.73 -5.00 -0.08
C TYR A 408 -14.51 -3.54 0.35
N ASN A 409 -14.50 -2.62 -0.62
CA ASN A 409 -14.43 -1.19 -0.37
C ASN A 409 -15.84 -0.64 -0.08
N TYR A 410 -16.14 -0.35 1.19
CA TYR A 410 -17.43 0.18 1.58
C TYR A 410 -17.34 1.66 1.94
N MET A 411 -18.48 2.34 1.80
CA MET A 411 -18.70 3.62 2.44
C MET A 411 -19.41 3.38 3.77
N VAL A 412 -18.91 3.98 4.84
CA VAL A 412 -19.56 3.92 6.15
C VAL A 412 -19.89 5.30 6.67
N GLY A 413 -21.02 5.39 7.36
CA GLY A 413 -21.37 6.54 8.20
C GLY A 413 -20.98 6.22 9.63
N VAL A 414 -20.07 7.01 10.20
CA VAL A 414 -19.63 6.87 11.59
C VAL A 414 -20.23 7.99 12.42
N THR A 415 -21.07 7.65 13.38
CA THR A 415 -21.71 8.59 14.29
C THR A 415 -20.87 8.76 15.55
N CYS A 416 -20.39 9.98 15.80
CA CYS A 416 -19.67 10.32 17.02
C CYS A 416 -20.60 10.19 18.23
N THR A 417 -20.13 9.57 19.31
CA THR A 417 -20.91 9.40 20.54
C THR A 417 -21.04 10.66 21.39
N THR A 418 -20.22 11.67 21.11
CA THR A 418 -20.16 12.92 21.90
C THR A 418 -20.93 14.06 21.23
N CYS A 419 -20.64 14.35 19.95
CA CYS A 419 -21.32 15.42 19.22
C CYS A 419 -22.52 14.94 18.39
N HIS A 420 -22.73 13.62 18.29
CA HIS A 420 -23.81 12.99 17.51
C HIS A 420 -23.78 13.26 15.99
N GLY A 421 -22.76 13.96 15.49
CA GLY A 421 -22.52 14.11 14.06
C GLY A 421 -22.18 12.76 13.41
N THR A 422 -22.63 12.56 12.17
CA THR A 422 -22.33 11.36 11.36
C THR A 422 -21.48 11.75 10.18
N PHE A 423 -20.39 11.01 9.96
CA PHE A 423 -19.36 11.36 8.99
C PHE A 423 -19.06 10.21 8.05
N ALA A 424 -18.88 10.51 6.75
CA ALA A 424 -18.53 9.52 5.75
C ALA A 424 -17.06 9.12 5.84
N PHE A 425 -16.80 7.83 5.72
CA PHE A 425 -15.45 7.28 5.53
C PHE A 425 -15.48 6.16 4.50
N ARG A 426 -14.38 6.02 3.76
CA ARG A 426 -14.12 4.85 2.93
C ARG A 426 -13.36 3.82 3.76
N VAL A 427 -13.81 2.58 3.73
CA VAL A 427 -13.22 1.48 4.51
C VAL A 427 -12.90 0.29 3.62
N GLY A 428 -11.76 -0.34 3.87
CA GLY A 428 -11.54 -1.71 3.46
C GLY A 428 -12.08 -2.65 4.52
N ALA A 429 -13.08 -3.46 4.17
CA ALA A 429 -13.70 -4.38 5.10
C ALA A 429 -12.99 -5.74 5.11
N PHE A 430 -12.77 -6.28 6.31
CA PHE A 430 -12.21 -7.61 6.55
C PHE A 430 -13.25 -8.60 7.04
N ALA A 431 -14.50 -8.16 7.14
CA ALA A 431 -15.64 -8.95 7.60
C ALA A 431 -16.89 -8.61 6.78
N PRO A 432 -17.93 -9.46 6.79
CA PRO A 432 -19.19 -9.18 6.13
C PRO A 432 -19.84 -7.86 6.61
N THR A 433 -20.69 -7.26 5.77
CA THR A 433 -21.35 -5.97 6.05
C THR A 433 -22.14 -5.96 7.36
N ALA A 434 -22.76 -7.08 7.74
CA ALA A 434 -23.46 -7.24 9.01
C ALA A 434 -22.53 -7.10 10.24
N GLU A 435 -21.26 -7.47 10.08
CA GLU A 435 -20.24 -7.30 11.13
C GLU A 435 -19.72 -5.86 11.18
N LEU A 436 -19.69 -5.13 10.07
CA LEU A 436 -19.30 -3.71 10.07
C LEU A 436 -20.28 -2.83 10.85
N HIS A 437 -21.58 -3.13 10.79
CA HIS A 437 -22.58 -2.36 11.52
C HIS A 437 -22.34 -2.45 13.04
N ARG A 438 -22.37 -1.29 13.73
CA ARG A 438 -22.02 -1.10 15.15
C ARG A 438 -20.57 -1.41 15.52
N ALA A 439 -19.67 -1.62 14.55
CA ALA A 439 -18.25 -1.57 14.85
C ALA A 439 -17.87 -0.18 15.37
N VAL A 440 -16.93 -0.12 16.29
CA VAL A 440 -16.36 1.14 16.78
C VAL A 440 -15.23 1.54 15.85
N ALA A 441 -15.31 2.75 15.31
CA ALA A 441 -14.26 3.34 14.51
C ALA A 441 -13.23 4.01 15.42
N TYR A 442 -11.98 3.58 15.32
CA TYR A 442 -10.84 4.14 16.03
C TYR A 442 -9.82 4.69 15.02
N ARG A 443 -9.02 5.66 15.48
CA ARG A 443 -7.84 6.15 14.77
C ARG A 443 -6.59 6.00 15.62
N VAL A 444 -5.44 5.99 14.96
CA VAL A 444 -4.12 6.14 15.59
C VAL A 444 -3.66 7.59 15.38
N PRO A 445 -3.77 8.48 16.39
CA PRO A 445 -3.41 9.89 16.24
C PRO A 445 -1.94 10.06 15.86
N GLY A 446 -1.63 10.99 14.97
CA GLY A 446 -0.30 11.32 14.44
C GLY A 446 0.16 10.43 13.30
N LEU A 447 -0.35 9.19 13.21
CA LEU A 447 0.16 8.21 12.26
C LEU A 447 -0.14 8.62 10.81
N LYS A 448 0.90 8.61 9.97
CA LYS A 448 0.83 8.87 8.53
C LYS A 448 1.77 7.96 7.75
N TYR A 449 1.24 7.31 6.73
CA TYR A 449 2.00 6.65 5.66
C TYR A 449 1.99 7.51 4.38
N LYS A 450 2.87 7.21 3.43
CA LYS A 450 3.02 7.95 2.17
C LYS A 450 1.68 8.24 1.48
N LEU A 451 0.80 7.24 1.41
CA LEU A 451 -0.50 7.35 0.72
C LEU A 451 -1.70 7.60 1.65
N SER A 452 -1.45 7.88 2.93
CA SER A 452 -2.49 8.24 3.89
C SER A 452 -2.45 9.74 4.21
N HIS A 453 -3.51 10.22 4.87
CA HIS A 453 -3.46 11.54 5.50
C HIS A 453 -2.76 11.47 6.86
N LEU A 454 -2.28 12.63 7.33
CA LEU A 454 -1.95 12.80 8.74
C LEU A 454 -3.23 12.59 9.56
N ASP A 455 -3.14 11.84 10.66
CA ASP A 455 -4.32 11.35 11.40
C ASP A 455 -5.30 10.52 10.54
N GLY A 456 -4.85 10.01 9.39
CA GLY A 456 -5.70 9.29 8.43
C GLY A 456 -5.83 7.80 8.72
N MET A 457 -4.98 7.25 9.58
CA MET A 457 -4.96 5.81 9.83
C MET A 457 -5.96 5.42 10.92
N GLY A 458 -6.88 4.54 10.57
CA GLY A 458 -7.89 4.03 11.49
C GLY A 458 -8.31 2.59 11.23
N MET A 459 -9.04 2.05 12.18
CA MET A 459 -9.52 0.67 12.19
C MET A 459 -10.95 0.62 12.69
N LEU A 460 -11.70 -0.34 12.17
CA LEU A 460 -13.02 -0.70 12.68
C LEU A 460 -12.87 -1.90 13.59
N VAL A 461 -13.41 -1.80 14.80
CA VAL A 461 -13.27 -2.83 15.84
C VAL A 461 -14.64 -3.31 16.28
N LYS A 462 -14.82 -4.63 16.34
CA LYS A 462 -16.04 -5.25 16.88
C LYS A 462 -15.68 -6.53 17.63
N ASP A 463 -16.24 -6.68 18.83
CA ASP A 463 -16.01 -7.84 19.70
C ASP A 463 -14.51 -8.13 19.91
N GLY A 464 -13.70 -7.07 20.04
CA GLY A 464 -12.25 -7.15 20.19
C GLY A 464 -11.48 -7.55 18.93
N ARG A 465 -12.10 -7.65 17.76
CA ARG A 465 -11.44 -7.95 16.47
C ARG A 465 -11.43 -6.75 15.55
N ILE A 466 -10.39 -6.62 14.73
CA ILE A 466 -10.34 -5.63 13.66
C ILE A 466 -11.15 -6.18 12.47
N VAL A 467 -12.23 -5.49 12.12
CA VAL A 467 -13.17 -5.87 11.04
C VAL A 467 -13.03 -4.99 9.80
N GLY A 468 -12.15 -3.99 9.83
CA GLY A 468 -11.83 -3.17 8.68
C GLY A 468 -10.78 -2.09 8.98
N ARG A 469 -10.32 -1.43 7.92
CA ARG A 469 -9.30 -0.36 7.95
C ARG A 469 -9.80 0.90 7.24
N MET A 470 -9.34 2.05 7.72
CA MET A 470 -9.49 3.36 7.09
C MET A 470 -8.10 3.98 6.88
N ILE A 471 -7.88 4.61 5.73
CA ILE A 471 -6.58 5.24 5.39
C ILE A 471 -6.70 6.78 5.25
N TRP A 472 -7.93 7.29 5.19
CA TRP A 472 -8.26 8.71 5.21
C TRP A 472 -9.25 9.03 6.34
N ALA A 473 -9.05 8.42 7.50
CA ALA A 473 -9.81 8.64 8.75
C ALA A 473 -9.53 10.01 9.40
N SER A 474 -9.36 11.05 8.59
CA SER A 474 -9.02 12.39 9.05
C SER A 474 -10.06 12.89 10.07
N PRO A 475 -9.66 13.76 11.01
CA PRO A 475 -10.56 14.23 12.05
C PRO A 475 -11.85 14.81 11.51
N ALA A 476 -12.96 14.23 11.97
CA ALA A 476 -14.28 14.62 11.53
C ALA A 476 -15.00 15.60 12.45
N CYS A 477 -14.57 15.66 13.71
CA CYS A 477 -15.02 16.65 14.68
C CYS A 477 -13.92 16.91 15.72
N GLU A 478 -14.14 17.91 16.57
CA GLU A 478 -13.25 18.28 17.67
C GLU A 478 -13.27 17.30 18.85
N CYS A 479 -14.12 16.27 18.81
CA CYS A 479 -14.17 15.26 19.87
C CYS A 479 -12.93 14.35 19.77
N ARG A 480 -12.10 14.35 20.82
CA ARG A 480 -10.85 13.59 20.94
C ARG A 480 -10.90 12.62 22.11
N GLU A 481 -11.84 11.67 22.07
CA GLU A 481 -12.00 10.67 23.12
C GLU A 481 -10.91 9.59 22.97
N ARG A 482 -10.07 9.44 24.00
CA ARG A 482 -9.02 8.41 24.04
C ARG A 482 -9.49 7.24 24.86
N GLU A 483 -9.33 6.04 24.34
CA GLU A 483 -9.74 4.80 24.98
C GLU A 483 -8.58 3.81 24.97
N LEU A 484 -8.42 3.08 26.08
CA LEU A 484 -7.56 1.92 26.13
C LEU A 484 -8.34 0.74 25.56
N VAL A 485 -7.86 0.18 24.44
CA VAL A 485 -8.58 -0.84 23.67
C VAL A 485 -7.76 -2.13 23.66
N THR A 486 -8.41 -3.25 23.97
CA THR A 486 -7.84 -4.59 23.83
C THR A 486 -8.34 -5.25 22.55
N LEU A 487 -7.41 -5.63 21.68
CA LEU A 487 -7.67 -6.24 20.38
C LEU A 487 -7.04 -7.63 20.32
N GLN A 488 -7.71 -8.54 19.64
CA GLN A 488 -7.12 -9.78 19.17
C GLN A 488 -6.10 -9.46 18.08
N MET A 489 -4.91 -10.07 18.15
CA MET A 489 -3.93 -9.99 17.06
C MET A 489 -4.58 -10.51 15.76
N PRO A 490 -4.46 -9.75 14.66
CA PRO A 490 -5.01 -10.18 13.39
C PRO A 490 -4.32 -11.48 12.93
N ASP A 491 -5.06 -12.33 12.24
CA ASP A 491 -4.45 -13.48 11.57
C ASP A 491 -3.65 -12.95 10.39
N LEU A 492 -2.35 -12.71 10.55
CA LEU A 492 -1.54 -12.07 9.52
C LEU A 492 -1.44 -12.94 8.25
N PRO A 493 -1.33 -12.33 7.06
CA PRO A 493 -1.14 -13.06 5.82
C PRO A 493 0.15 -13.88 5.88
N SER A 494 0.10 -15.08 5.34
CA SER A 494 1.28 -15.93 5.16
C SER A 494 1.99 -15.57 3.84
N PRO A 495 3.33 -15.63 3.79
CA PRO A 495 4.04 -15.49 2.52
C PRO A 495 3.65 -16.63 1.57
N LEU A 496 3.62 -16.36 0.27
CA LEU A 496 3.36 -17.38 -0.74
C LEU A 496 4.45 -18.46 -0.66
N SER A 497 4.06 -19.70 -0.37
CA SER A 497 4.96 -20.87 -0.42
C SER A 497 4.82 -21.60 -1.74
N HIS A 498 5.94 -22.03 -2.31
CA HIS A 498 6.02 -22.80 -3.56
C HIS A 498 5.38 -24.19 -3.55
N ASP A 499 4.61 -24.56 -2.52
CA ASP A 499 3.99 -25.89 -2.43
C ASP A 499 2.79 -26.08 -3.40
N HIS A 500 2.52 -25.09 -4.26
CA HIS A 500 1.51 -25.14 -5.31
C HIS A 500 2.10 -24.71 -6.66
N ASP A 501 2.96 -25.57 -7.22
CA ASP A 501 3.12 -25.75 -8.67
C ASP A 501 3.59 -27.18 -8.97
#